data_AF-A0A937FSH8-F1
#
_entry.id   AF-A0A937FSH8-F1
#
_cell.length_a   1.000
_cell.length_b   1.000
_cell.length_c   1.000
_cell.angle_alpha   90.00
_cell.angle_beta   90.00
_cell.angle_gamma   90.00
#
_symmetry.space_group_name_H-M   'P 1'
#
loop_
_entity.id
_entity.type
_entity.pdbx_description
1 polymer ?
#
loop_
_entity_poly.entity_id
_entity_poly.type
_entity_poly.pdbx_seq_one_letter_code
_entity_poly.pdbx_strand_id
1 'polypeptide(L)'
;MTPEISGPILVTFAIYVRGVIRRRSVTQPVSAVRQTLFASGMLALLLSLQSPIDPMGERLFLAHQIQHLLLRMVGPMLVVLARPQAVIIAGLPEALRRGMIAPIMASGVASGLYRRLTAPVTAFVLFLISLYAWQVPPLHNAALLDPSIHWAMHLTMLAAGFVFFAMIFDQRDVPTAPAHFLRIVLLFAAIVSNILLGAITVFKSAVLYNAYDIEGRLFGIAPLTDETAGGFILWVPASMMLIITIIIVVYDWNLTERKRLHRGHGIAGPDWTTTRPDQANNRLGQLLGLSALTMFGLIIGTAVFVVLLG
;
A
#
# COMPACT_ATOMS: atom_id res chain seq x y z
N MET A 1 -13.80 -17.95 -10.20
CA MET A 1 -13.09 -16.69 -10.43
C MET A 1 -14.01 -15.76 -11.18
N THR A 2 -14.26 -14.56 -10.68
CA THR A 2 -15.11 -13.56 -11.37
C THR A 2 -14.29 -12.90 -12.49
N PRO A 3 -14.67 -13.07 -13.77
CA PRO A 3 -13.87 -12.59 -14.91
C PRO A 3 -13.59 -11.08 -14.87
N GLU A 4 -14.54 -10.33 -14.33
CA GLU A 4 -14.52 -8.87 -14.22
C GLU A 4 -13.37 -8.34 -13.36
N ILE A 5 -12.97 -9.12 -12.34
CA ILE A 5 -11.87 -8.77 -11.43
C ILE A 5 -10.55 -9.37 -11.92
N SER A 6 -10.56 -10.66 -12.24
CA SER A 6 -9.34 -11.35 -12.65
C SER A 6 -8.81 -10.86 -14.00
N GLY A 7 -9.71 -10.45 -14.91
CA GLY A 7 -9.37 -9.99 -16.25
C GLY A 7 -8.42 -8.79 -16.23
N PRO A 8 -8.77 -7.65 -15.62
CA PRO A 8 -7.90 -6.48 -15.53
C PRO A 8 -6.55 -6.76 -14.86
N ILE A 9 -6.53 -7.55 -13.79
CA ILE A 9 -5.29 -7.92 -13.08
C ILE A 9 -4.38 -8.75 -13.99
N LEU A 10 -4.91 -9.80 -14.61
CA LEU A 10 -4.15 -10.68 -15.51
C LEU A 10 -3.68 -9.96 -16.76
N VAL A 11 -4.53 -9.10 -17.35
CA VAL A 11 -4.16 -8.26 -18.50
C VAL A 11 -3.04 -7.30 -18.13
N THR A 12 -3.14 -6.62 -16.98
CA THR A 12 -2.09 -5.71 -16.50
C THR A 12 -0.79 -6.46 -16.24
N PHE A 13 -0.86 -7.66 -15.66
CA PHE A 13 0.30 -8.51 -15.43
C PHE A 13 0.95 -8.97 -16.75
N ALA A 14 0.15 -9.42 -17.72
CA ALA A 14 0.63 -9.82 -19.05
C ALA A 14 1.30 -8.67 -19.80
N ILE A 15 0.72 -7.46 -19.75
CA ILE A 15 1.30 -6.24 -20.31
C ILE A 15 2.65 -5.94 -19.63
N TYR A 16 2.74 -6.06 -18.31
CA TYR A 16 3.99 -5.84 -17.59
C TYR A 16 5.06 -6.85 -18.00
N VAL A 17 4.74 -8.15 -18.07
CA VAL A 17 5.67 -9.21 -18.50
C VAL A 17 6.17 -8.95 -19.92
N ARG A 18 5.27 -8.62 -20.85
CA ARG A 18 5.63 -8.22 -22.23
C ARG A 18 6.56 -7.00 -22.23
N GLY A 19 6.30 -6.03 -21.35
CA GLY A 19 7.15 -4.86 -21.15
C GLY A 19 8.56 -5.21 -20.65
N VAL A 20 8.68 -6.12 -19.69
CA VAL A 20 9.98 -6.62 -19.19
C VAL A 20 10.75 -7.28 -20.33
N ILE A 21 10.11 -8.15 -21.12
CA ILE A 21 10.74 -8.85 -22.24
C ILE A 21 11.24 -7.85 -23.28
N ARG A 22 10.41 -6.90 -23.71
CA ARG A 22 10.79 -5.87 -24.68
C ARG A 22 11.91 -4.96 -24.18
N ARG A 23 11.90 -4.62 -22.89
CA ARG A 23 12.94 -3.77 -22.32
C ARG A 23 14.28 -4.47 -22.24
N ARG A 24 14.34 -5.80 -22.10
CA ARG A 24 15.59 -6.58 -22.20
C ARG A 24 16.22 -6.50 -23.59
N SER A 25 15.40 -6.44 -24.65
CA SER A 25 15.91 -6.43 -26.03
C SER A 25 16.25 -5.03 -26.56
N VAL A 26 15.72 -3.96 -25.98
CA VAL A 26 15.87 -2.57 -26.50
C VAL A 26 16.54 -1.60 -25.53
N THR A 27 16.45 -1.84 -24.22
CA THR A 27 16.91 -0.92 -23.17
C THR A 27 17.63 -1.66 -22.04
N GLN A 28 17.92 -0.99 -20.92
CA GLN A 28 18.41 -1.67 -19.73
C GLN A 28 17.36 -2.64 -19.14
N PRO A 29 17.77 -3.83 -18.68
CA PRO A 29 16.88 -4.82 -18.09
C PRO A 29 16.25 -4.32 -16.78
N VAL A 30 15.01 -4.73 -16.54
CA VAL A 30 14.32 -4.45 -15.26
C VAL A 30 14.93 -5.36 -14.18
N SER A 31 15.33 -4.80 -13.04
CA SER A 31 15.90 -5.58 -11.94
C SER A 31 14.92 -6.65 -11.41
N ALA A 32 15.47 -7.77 -10.91
CA ALA A 32 14.67 -8.86 -10.35
C ALA A 32 13.78 -8.37 -9.19
N VAL A 33 14.31 -7.51 -8.31
CA VAL A 33 13.57 -6.91 -7.20
C VAL A 33 12.29 -6.21 -7.67
N ARG A 34 12.36 -5.41 -8.74
CA ARG A 34 11.18 -4.70 -9.27
C ARG A 34 10.14 -5.65 -9.87
N GLN A 35 10.59 -6.73 -10.51
CA GLN A 35 9.70 -7.76 -11.04
C GLN A 35 9.00 -8.51 -9.89
N THR A 36 9.74 -8.89 -8.84
CA THR A 36 9.19 -9.54 -7.65
C THR A 36 8.20 -8.64 -6.92
N LEU A 37 8.55 -7.37 -6.67
CA LEU A 37 7.63 -6.40 -6.05
C LEU A 37 6.33 -6.27 -6.83
N PHE A 38 6.41 -6.14 -8.16
CA PHE A 38 5.23 -6.04 -9.00
C PHE A 38 4.39 -7.31 -8.94
N ALA A 39 5.02 -8.48 -9.09
CA ALA A 39 4.32 -9.77 -9.05
C ALA A 39 3.66 -10.01 -7.69
N SER A 40 4.35 -9.73 -6.58
CA SER A 40 3.79 -9.85 -5.23
C SER A 40 2.65 -8.87 -4.99
N GLY A 41 2.75 -7.63 -5.48
CA GLY A 41 1.67 -6.65 -5.40
C GLY A 41 0.43 -7.07 -6.19
N MET A 42 0.61 -7.58 -7.41
CA MET A 42 -0.48 -8.11 -8.23
C MET A 42 -1.12 -9.36 -7.61
N LEU A 43 -0.31 -10.24 -7.02
CA LEU A 43 -0.80 -11.41 -6.29
C LEU A 43 -1.61 -11.00 -5.05
N ALA A 44 -1.15 -10.01 -4.29
CA ALA A 44 -1.89 -9.48 -3.14
C ALA A 44 -3.26 -8.92 -3.55
N LEU A 45 -3.32 -8.17 -4.65
CA LEU A 45 -4.58 -7.65 -5.21
C LEU A 45 -5.50 -8.78 -5.70
N LEU A 46 -4.93 -9.80 -6.35
CA LEU A 46 -5.69 -10.96 -6.83
C LEU A 46 -6.29 -11.75 -5.66
N LEU A 47 -5.47 -12.05 -4.64
CA LEU A 47 -5.90 -12.80 -3.45
C LEU A 47 -6.93 -12.02 -2.65
N SER A 48 -6.82 -10.68 -2.59
CA SER A 48 -7.80 -9.82 -1.93
C SER A 48 -9.17 -9.88 -2.62
N LEU A 49 -9.21 -9.84 -3.95
CA LEU A 49 -10.47 -9.74 -4.69
C LEU A 49 -11.00 -11.09 -5.20
N GLN A 50 -10.42 -12.21 -4.78
CA GLN A 50 -10.81 -13.56 -5.19
C GLN A 50 -10.74 -14.54 -4.00
N SER A 51 -11.18 -15.77 -4.27
CA SER A 51 -11.01 -16.89 -3.35
C SER A 51 -9.53 -17.09 -2.97
N PRO A 52 -9.22 -17.41 -1.69
CA PRO A 52 -10.18 -17.72 -0.62
C PRO A 52 -10.66 -16.50 0.19
N ILE A 53 -10.03 -15.34 0.06
CA ILE A 53 -10.22 -14.24 1.02
C ILE A 53 -11.57 -13.57 0.82
N ASP A 54 -11.95 -13.25 -0.42
CA ASP A 54 -13.18 -12.48 -0.69
C ASP A 54 -14.46 -13.17 -0.16
N PRO A 55 -14.71 -14.48 -0.42
CA PRO A 55 -15.86 -15.18 0.18
C PRO A 55 -15.78 -15.31 1.71
N MET A 56 -14.57 -15.39 2.27
CA MET A 56 -14.40 -15.39 3.72
C MET A 56 -14.68 -14.01 4.31
N GLY A 57 -14.31 -12.95 3.59
CA GLY A 57 -14.52 -11.55 3.94
C GLY A 57 -15.99 -11.14 3.94
N GLU A 58 -16.87 -11.86 3.26
CA GLU A 58 -18.32 -11.65 3.36
C GLU A 58 -18.93 -12.23 4.65
N ARG A 59 -18.21 -13.14 5.33
CA ARG A 59 -18.72 -13.86 6.50
C ARG A 59 -17.90 -13.68 7.79
N LEU A 60 -16.71 -13.11 7.68
CA LEU A 60 -15.83 -12.83 8.80
C LEU A 60 -15.25 -11.42 8.67
N PHE A 61 -15.45 -10.62 9.71
CA PHE A 61 -14.86 -9.30 9.80
C PHE A 61 -13.33 -9.37 9.77
N LEU A 62 -12.72 -10.35 10.44
CA LEU A 62 -11.27 -10.58 10.39
C LEU A 62 -10.77 -10.76 8.95
N ALA A 63 -11.41 -11.65 8.19
CA ALA A 63 -11.02 -11.93 6.81
C ALA A 63 -11.23 -10.68 5.93
N HIS A 64 -12.30 -9.93 6.16
CA HIS A 64 -12.55 -8.66 5.49
C HIS A 64 -11.46 -7.62 5.80
N GLN A 65 -10.98 -7.53 7.04
CA GLN A 65 -9.88 -6.61 7.37
C GLN A 65 -8.56 -7.04 6.73
N ILE A 66 -8.30 -8.34 6.58
CA ILE A 66 -7.15 -8.85 5.80
C ILE A 66 -7.32 -8.45 4.32
N GLN A 67 -8.51 -8.60 3.76
CA GLN A 67 -8.85 -8.19 2.40
C GLN A 67 -8.55 -6.71 2.18
N HIS A 68 -9.04 -5.84 3.06
CA HIS A 68 -8.81 -4.40 3.00
C HIS A 68 -7.32 -4.03 3.18
N LEU A 69 -6.60 -4.70 4.08
CA LEU A 69 -5.15 -4.50 4.24
C LEU A 69 -4.40 -4.79 2.94
N LEU A 70 -4.72 -5.90 2.27
CA LEU A 70 -4.12 -6.24 0.99
C LEU A 70 -4.49 -5.24 -0.11
N LEU A 71 -5.76 -4.83 -0.16
CA LEU A 71 -6.30 -3.98 -1.22
C LEU A 71 -5.82 -2.53 -1.14
N ARG A 72 -5.80 -1.95 0.06
CA ARG A 72 -5.49 -0.52 0.26
C ARG A 72 -4.05 -0.24 0.63
N MET A 73 -3.33 -1.24 1.17
CA MET A 73 -1.93 -1.09 1.59
C MET A 73 -0.96 -1.96 0.81
N VAL A 74 -0.98 -3.28 1.03
CA VAL A 74 0.10 -4.16 0.54
C VAL A 74 0.18 -4.15 -0.99
N GLY A 75 -0.94 -4.36 -1.68
CA GLY A 75 -1.01 -4.35 -3.13
C GLY A 75 -0.52 -3.03 -3.73
N PRO A 76 -1.16 -1.89 -3.43
CA PRO A 76 -0.76 -0.59 -3.95
C PRO A 76 0.69 -0.22 -3.62
N MET A 77 1.14 -0.44 -2.39
CA MET A 77 2.51 -0.14 -1.97
C MET A 77 3.53 -0.90 -2.83
N LEU A 78 3.37 -2.22 -2.97
CA LEU A 78 4.30 -3.06 -3.72
C LEU A 78 4.28 -2.73 -5.22
N VAL A 79 3.08 -2.54 -5.79
CA VAL A 79 2.93 -2.18 -7.21
C VAL A 79 3.58 -0.83 -7.49
N VAL A 80 3.34 0.20 -6.68
CA VAL A 80 3.94 1.53 -6.88
C VAL A 80 5.45 1.49 -6.67
N LEU A 81 5.94 0.78 -5.65
CA LEU A 81 7.37 0.64 -5.36
C LEU A 81 8.14 -0.06 -6.49
N ALA A 82 7.48 -0.96 -7.23
CA ALA A 82 8.06 -1.58 -8.43
C ALA A 82 8.29 -0.60 -9.59
N ARG A 83 7.70 0.60 -9.54
CA ARG A 83 7.77 1.67 -10.56
C ARG A 83 7.41 1.15 -11.95
N PRO A 84 6.20 0.60 -12.15
CA PRO A 84 5.87 -0.18 -13.34
C PRO A 84 5.57 0.69 -14.56
N GLN A 85 5.37 2.00 -14.41
CA GLN A 85 4.88 2.90 -15.46
C GLN A 85 5.59 2.74 -16.81
N ALA A 86 6.93 2.84 -16.82
CA ALA A 86 7.71 2.74 -18.04
C ALA A 86 7.79 1.31 -18.60
N VAL A 87 7.57 0.29 -17.75
CA VAL A 87 7.54 -1.12 -18.17
C VAL A 87 6.19 -1.43 -18.82
N ILE A 88 5.08 -1.02 -18.18
CA ILE A 88 3.72 -1.15 -18.72
C ILE A 88 3.62 -0.44 -20.08
N ILE A 89 4.10 0.81 -20.18
CA ILE A 89 4.09 1.56 -21.45
C ILE A 89 4.87 0.82 -22.57
N ALA A 90 5.99 0.18 -22.24
CA ALA A 90 6.76 -0.62 -23.20
C ALA A 90 6.03 -1.90 -23.64
N GLY A 91 5.22 -2.47 -22.75
CA GLY A 91 4.43 -3.69 -22.98
C GLY A 91 3.14 -3.47 -23.77
N LEU A 92 2.60 -2.25 -23.79
CA LEU A 92 1.36 -1.95 -24.50
C LEU A 92 1.49 -2.17 -26.03
N PRO A 93 0.39 -2.60 -26.70
CA PRO A 93 0.30 -2.54 -28.15
C PRO A 93 0.48 -1.10 -28.67
N GLU A 94 1.09 -0.95 -29.84
CA GLU A 94 1.42 0.37 -30.39
C GLU A 94 0.18 1.25 -30.58
N ALA A 95 -0.92 0.64 -31.06
CA ALA A 95 -2.20 1.30 -31.26
C ALA A 95 -2.75 1.87 -29.94
N LEU A 96 -2.69 1.10 -28.85
CA LEU A 96 -3.18 1.54 -27.53
C LEU A 96 -2.28 2.61 -26.92
N ARG A 97 -0.96 2.45 -27.08
CA ARG A 97 0.04 3.42 -26.61
C ARG A 97 -0.12 4.79 -27.29
N ARG A 98 -0.27 4.84 -28.62
CA ARG A 98 -0.42 6.09 -29.38
C ARG A 98 -1.85 6.63 -29.35
N GLY A 99 -2.85 5.76 -29.40
CA GLY A 99 -4.25 6.14 -29.53
C GLY A 99 -4.93 6.56 -28.23
N MET A 100 -4.53 5.99 -27.09
CA MET A 100 -5.18 6.28 -25.80
C MET A 100 -4.21 6.87 -24.78
N ILE A 101 -3.07 6.21 -24.53
CA ILE A 101 -2.18 6.62 -23.44
C ILE A 101 -1.47 7.95 -23.74
N ALA A 102 -0.91 8.13 -24.94
CA ALA A 102 -0.19 9.35 -25.28
C ALA A 102 -1.09 10.62 -25.23
N PRO A 103 -2.32 10.64 -25.76
CA PRO A 103 -3.23 11.79 -25.63
C PRO A 103 -3.61 12.08 -24.18
N ILE A 104 -3.87 11.05 -23.36
CA ILE A 104 -4.21 11.24 -21.94
C ILE A 104 -3.03 11.83 -21.19
N MET A 105 -1.81 11.34 -21.42
CA MET A 105 -0.61 11.89 -20.77
C MET A 105 -0.26 13.30 -21.25
N ALA A 106 -0.61 13.66 -22.49
CA ALA A 106 -0.44 15.00 -23.04
C ALA A 106 -1.54 15.98 -22.60
N SER A 107 -2.67 15.48 -22.11
CA SER A 107 -3.78 16.31 -21.64
C SER A 107 -3.42 17.06 -20.35
N GLY A 108 -3.48 18.40 -20.42
CA GLY A 108 -3.27 19.26 -19.25
C GLY A 108 -4.27 19.01 -18.13
N VAL A 109 -5.50 18.58 -18.47
CA VAL A 109 -6.54 18.23 -17.49
C VAL A 109 -6.17 16.97 -16.72
N ALA A 110 -5.79 15.90 -17.42
CA ALA A 110 -5.42 14.63 -16.78
C ALA A 110 -4.15 14.80 -15.92
N SER A 111 -3.14 15.52 -16.44
CA SER A 111 -1.92 15.86 -15.69
C SER A 111 -2.20 16.74 -14.47
N GLY A 112 -3.09 17.73 -14.61
CA GLY A 112 -3.54 18.60 -13.52
C GLY A 112 -4.29 17.85 -12.43
N LEU A 113 -5.21 16.96 -12.82
CA LEU A 113 -5.96 16.11 -11.90
C LEU A 113 -5.03 15.15 -11.16
N TYR A 114 -4.13 14.46 -11.87
CA TYR A 114 -3.12 13.58 -11.25
C TYR A 114 -2.31 14.35 -10.20
N ARG A 115 -1.76 15.52 -10.56
CA ARG A 115 -0.98 16.36 -9.65
C ARG A 115 -1.77 16.80 -8.41
N ARG A 116 -3.06 17.10 -8.57
CA ARG A 116 -3.93 17.48 -7.45
C ARG A 116 -4.21 16.30 -6.54
N LEU A 117 -4.53 15.13 -7.11
CA LEU A 117 -4.82 13.92 -6.33
C LEU A 117 -3.58 13.43 -5.59
N THR A 118 -2.41 13.49 -6.21
CA THR A 118 -1.13 13.08 -5.58
C THR A 118 -0.45 14.19 -4.79
N ALA A 119 -1.10 15.33 -4.56
CA ALA A 119 -0.58 16.34 -3.65
C ALA A 119 -0.55 15.78 -2.21
N PRO A 120 0.50 16.01 -1.40
CA PRO A 120 0.68 15.34 -0.11
C PRO A 120 -0.54 15.34 0.81
N VAL A 121 -1.12 16.52 1.05
CA VAL A 121 -2.29 16.68 1.91
C VAL A 121 -3.52 16.05 1.28
N THR A 122 -3.74 16.22 -0.03
CA THR A 122 -4.90 15.66 -0.73
C THR A 122 -4.88 14.14 -0.72
N ALA A 123 -3.75 13.53 -1.08
CA ALA A 123 -3.58 12.08 -1.07
C ALA A 123 -3.77 11.49 0.34
N PHE A 124 -3.21 12.15 1.36
CA PHE A 124 -3.38 11.75 2.76
C PHE A 124 -4.85 11.84 3.22
N VAL A 125 -5.54 12.94 2.92
CA VAL A 125 -6.95 13.13 3.28
C VAL A 125 -7.84 12.09 2.57
N LEU A 126 -7.61 11.82 1.28
CA LEU A 126 -8.33 10.78 0.54
C LEU A 126 -8.10 9.39 1.16
N PHE A 127 -6.86 9.11 1.58
CA PHE A 127 -6.53 7.87 2.28
C PHE A 127 -7.28 7.73 3.60
N LEU A 128 -7.30 8.78 4.44
CA LEU A 128 -8.04 8.76 5.71
C LEU A 128 -9.55 8.70 5.53
N ILE A 129 -10.12 9.44 4.57
CA ILE A 129 -11.56 9.36 4.27
C ILE A 129 -11.92 7.93 3.89
N SER A 130 -11.14 7.32 2.99
CA SER A 130 -11.37 5.92 2.59
C SER A 130 -11.19 4.95 3.75
N LEU A 131 -10.26 5.21 4.67
CA LEU A 131 -10.04 4.38 5.86
C LEU A 131 -11.22 4.44 6.84
N TYR A 132 -11.67 5.64 7.18
CA TYR A 132 -12.69 5.84 8.21
C TYR A 132 -14.11 5.62 7.71
N ALA A 133 -14.44 6.10 6.50
CA ALA A 133 -15.81 6.02 5.97
C ALA A 133 -16.32 4.56 5.99
N TRP A 134 -15.52 3.64 5.47
CA TRP A 134 -15.87 2.22 5.37
C TRP A 134 -15.78 1.45 6.69
N GLN A 135 -15.29 2.09 7.76
CA GLN A 135 -15.32 1.55 9.12
C GLN A 135 -16.55 1.98 9.92
N VAL A 136 -17.29 2.99 9.43
CA VAL A 136 -18.55 3.44 10.03
C VAL A 136 -19.58 2.31 9.93
N PRO A 137 -20.15 1.81 11.04
CA PRO A 137 -20.95 0.59 11.02
C PRO A 137 -22.14 0.60 10.05
N PRO A 138 -22.97 1.67 9.95
CA PRO A 138 -24.02 1.74 8.93
C PRO A 138 -23.51 1.56 7.49
N LEU A 139 -22.40 2.21 7.14
CA LEU A 139 -21.86 2.14 5.78
C LEU A 139 -21.19 0.79 5.50
N HIS A 140 -20.49 0.23 6.49
CA HIS A 140 -19.89 -1.08 6.41
C HIS A 140 -20.94 -2.19 6.25
N ASN A 141 -21.98 -2.16 7.09
CA ASN A 141 -23.08 -3.12 6.99
C ASN A 141 -23.82 -2.97 5.65
N ALA A 142 -24.07 -1.74 5.17
CA ALA A 142 -24.68 -1.52 3.87
C ALA A 142 -23.83 -2.10 2.72
N ALA A 143 -22.51 -1.96 2.78
CA ALA A 143 -21.61 -2.52 1.78
C ALA A 143 -21.64 -4.05 1.73
N LEU A 144 -21.77 -4.73 2.87
CA LEU A 144 -21.89 -6.19 2.90
C LEU A 144 -23.22 -6.70 2.34
N LEU A 145 -24.27 -5.88 2.40
CA LEU A 145 -25.62 -6.27 1.98
C LEU A 145 -25.95 -5.86 0.54
N ASP A 146 -25.25 -4.87 0.01
CA ASP A 146 -25.42 -4.38 -1.37
C ASP A 146 -24.12 -4.55 -2.17
N PRO A 147 -24.09 -5.42 -3.19
CA PRO A 147 -22.91 -5.65 -4.02
C PRO A 147 -22.35 -4.37 -4.68
N SER A 148 -23.21 -3.41 -5.03
CA SER A 148 -22.81 -2.15 -5.66
C SER A 148 -22.03 -1.26 -4.69
N ILE A 149 -22.49 -1.22 -3.43
CA ILE A 149 -21.79 -0.49 -2.36
C ILE A 149 -20.50 -1.23 -2.00
N HIS A 150 -20.50 -2.56 -1.97
CA HIS A 150 -19.28 -3.36 -1.78
C HIS A 150 -18.22 -3.04 -2.85
N TRP A 151 -18.63 -2.98 -4.11
CA TRP A 151 -17.76 -2.60 -5.23
C TRP A 151 -17.21 -1.17 -5.07
N ALA A 152 -18.05 -0.22 -4.67
CA ALA A 152 -17.62 1.14 -4.39
C ALA A 152 -16.61 1.20 -3.24
N MET A 153 -16.80 0.39 -2.20
CA MET A 153 -15.86 0.23 -1.10
C MET A 153 -14.49 -0.24 -1.59
N HIS A 154 -14.45 -1.34 -2.34
CA HIS A 154 -13.21 -1.86 -2.89
C HIS A 154 -12.52 -0.88 -3.84
N LEU A 155 -13.26 -0.27 -4.77
CA LEU A 155 -12.70 0.65 -5.75
C LEU A 155 -12.10 1.90 -5.10
N THR A 156 -12.83 2.51 -4.15
CA THR A 156 -12.35 3.72 -3.47
C THR A 156 -11.15 3.44 -2.57
N MET A 157 -11.13 2.30 -1.87
CA MET A 157 -9.96 1.87 -1.09
C MET A 157 -8.73 1.61 -1.96
N LEU A 158 -8.90 0.90 -3.06
CA LEU A 158 -7.83 0.61 -4.01
C LEU A 158 -7.27 1.90 -4.60
N ALA A 159 -8.14 2.80 -5.06
CA ALA A 159 -7.76 4.09 -5.62
C ALA A 159 -7.03 4.97 -4.59
N ALA A 160 -7.57 5.07 -3.37
CA ALA A 160 -6.95 5.84 -2.30
C ALA A 160 -5.57 5.30 -1.93
N GLY A 161 -5.41 3.97 -1.86
CA GLY A 161 -4.12 3.32 -1.66
C GLY A 161 -3.11 3.68 -2.77
N PHE A 162 -3.50 3.52 -4.04
CA PHE A 162 -2.61 3.87 -5.16
C PHE A 162 -2.22 5.35 -5.16
N VAL A 163 -3.17 6.26 -4.92
CA VAL A 163 -2.91 7.70 -4.85
C VAL A 163 -1.96 8.03 -3.70
N PHE A 164 -2.18 7.44 -2.52
CA PHE A 164 -1.35 7.64 -1.35
C PHE A 164 0.09 7.16 -1.57
N PHE A 165 0.30 5.92 -2.01
CA PHE A 165 1.65 5.41 -2.25
C PHE A 165 2.33 6.06 -3.46
N ALA A 166 1.58 6.47 -4.48
CA ALA A 166 2.12 7.27 -5.58
C ALA A 166 2.68 8.60 -5.09
N MET A 167 1.98 9.28 -4.17
CA MET A 167 2.45 10.50 -3.53
C MET A 167 3.69 10.24 -2.66
N ILE A 168 3.67 9.19 -1.83
CA ILE A 168 4.77 8.88 -0.92
C ILE A 168 6.06 8.53 -1.67
N PHE A 169 5.97 7.76 -2.75
CA PHE A 169 7.12 7.34 -3.55
C PHE A 169 7.41 8.25 -4.75
N ASP A 170 6.77 9.42 -4.86
CA ASP A 170 7.02 10.33 -5.99
C ASP A 170 8.46 10.88 -5.94
N GLN A 171 9.17 10.78 -7.06
CA GLN A 171 10.55 11.28 -7.22
C GLN A 171 10.62 12.54 -8.09
N ARG A 172 9.47 13.09 -8.53
CA ARG A 172 9.43 14.30 -9.38
C ARG A 172 9.79 15.56 -8.61
N ASP A 173 9.61 15.57 -7.30
CA ASP A 173 10.06 16.67 -6.45
C ASP A 173 11.59 16.71 -6.47
N VAL A 174 12.16 17.88 -6.79
CA VAL A 174 13.59 18.14 -6.57
C VAL A 174 13.87 17.80 -5.10
N PRO A 175 14.92 17.03 -4.79
CA PRO A 175 15.15 16.50 -3.45
C PRO A 175 15.46 17.64 -2.47
N THR A 176 14.40 18.19 -1.91
CA THR A 176 14.42 19.22 -0.89
C THR A 176 13.94 18.56 0.40
N ALA A 177 14.67 18.80 1.49
CA ALA A 177 14.35 18.26 2.81
C ALA A 177 12.87 18.47 3.25
N PRO A 178 12.20 19.61 2.93
CA PRO A 178 10.81 19.81 3.33
C PRO A 178 9.81 18.79 2.76
N ALA A 179 10.05 18.29 1.54
CA ALA A 179 9.12 17.34 0.90
C ALA A 179 9.17 15.95 1.56
N HIS A 180 10.37 15.43 1.86
CA HIS A 180 10.52 14.14 2.53
C HIS A 180 10.03 14.16 3.98
N PHE A 181 10.33 15.23 4.72
CA PHE A 181 9.87 15.38 6.09
C PHE A 181 8.34 15.38 6.18
N LEU A 182 7.66 16.13 5.30
CA LEU A 182 6.19 16.14 5.26
C LEU A 182 5.62 14.74 5.02
N ARG A 183 6.20 13.95 4.10
CA ARG A 183 5.76 12.57 3.84
C ARG A 183 5.91 11.68 5.08
N ILE A 184 7.01 11.81 5.83
CA ILE A 184 7.22 11.06 7.09
C ILE A 184 6.18 11.46 8.13
N VAL A 185 5.90 12.75 8.29
CA VAL A 185 4.85 13.25 9.22
C VAL A 185 3.48 12.70 8.84
N LEU A 186 3.13 12.70 7.55
CA LEU A 186 1.85 12.16 7.06
C LEU A 186 1.77 10.64 7.27
N LEU A 187 2.86 9.89 7.06
CA LEU A 187 2.91 8.46 7.37
C LEU A 187 2.71 8.20 8.87
N PHE A 188 3.36 9.00 9.73
CA PHE A 188 3.18 8.90 11.18
C PHE A 188 1.74 9.22 11.60
N ALA A 189 1.14 10.27 11.03
CA ALA A 189 -0.27 10.60 11.27
C ALA A 189 -1.22 9.47 10.81
N ALA A 190 -0.91 8.79 9.70
CA ALA A 190 -1.67 7.63 9.24
C ALA A 190 -1.51 6.42 10.19
N ILE A 191 -0.31 6.21 10.78
CA ILE A 191 -0.10 5.20 11.83
C ILE A 191 -0.99 5.52 13.03
N VAL A 192 -0.93 6.73 13.57
CA VAL A 192 -1.77 7.15 14.71
C VAL A 192 -3.26 6.94 14.40
N SER A 193 -3.70 7.25 13.18
CA SER A 193 -5.07 7.03 12.73
C SER A 193 -5.47 5.55 12.77
N ASN A 194 -4.62 4.65 12.28
CA ASN A 194 -4.86 3.19 12.35
C ASN A 194 -4.91 2.69 13.79
N ILE A 195 -4.02 3.19 14.66
CA ILE A 195 -4.00 2.85 16.09
C ILE A 195 -5.34 3.22 16.74
N LEU A 196 -5.82 4.45 16.50
CA LEU A 196 -7.11 4.90 17.05
C LEU A 196 -8.28 4.05 16.55
N LEU A 197 -8.35 3.82 15.25
CA LEU A 197 -9.44 3.04 14.64
C LEU A 197 -9.43 1.58 15.12
N GLY A 198 -8.25 0.97 15.17
CA GLY A 198 -8.06 -0.38 15.68
C GLY A 198 -8.39 -0.48 17.17
N ALA A 199 -7.94 0.46 18.00
CA ALA A 199 -8.25 0.49 19.43
C ALA A 199 -9.75 0.60 19.70
N ILE A 200 -10.46 1.49 19.00
CA ILE A 200 -11.93 1.61 19.10
C ILE A 200 -12.59 0.27 18.75
N THR A 201 -12.10 -0.41 17.72
CA THR A 201 -12.66 -1.69 17.26
C THR A 201 -12.34 -2.85 18.21
N VAL A 202 -11.16 -2.88 18.82
CA VAL A 202 -10.70 -3.93 19.73
C VAL A 202 -11.37 -3.84 21.10
N PHE A 203 -11.45 -2.64 21.68
CA PHE A 203 -11.86 -2.44 23.07
C PHE A 203 -13.36 -2.23 23.28
N LYS A 204 -14.15 -2.23 22.22
CA LYS A 204 -15.61 -2.17 22.32
C LYS A 204 -16.17 -3.42 23.01
N SER A 205 -17.30 -3.24 23.69
CA SER A 205 -18.04 -4.33 24.36
C SER A 205 -19.27 -4.82 23.57
N ALA A 206 -19.63 -4.14 22.50
CA ALA A 206 -20.79 -4.47 21.65
C ALA A 206 -20.34 -4.87 20.24
N VAL A 207 -21.18 -5.67 19.58
CA VAL A 207 -21.04 -6.02 18.15
C VAL A 207 -21.48 -4.81 17.31
N LEU A 208 -20.64 -4.40 16.36
CA LEU A 208 -20.91 -3.24 15.50
C LEU A 208 -21.34 -3.66 14.09
N TYR A 209 -20.84 -4.79 13.60
CA TYR A 209 -21.01 -5.22 12.22
C TYR A 209 -21.93 -6.44 12.15
N ASN A 210 -23.23 -6.19 12.31
CA ASN A 210 -24.24 -7.26 12.35
C ASN A 210 -24.52 -7.90 10.98
N ALA A 211 -24.04 -7.32 9.87
CA ALA A 211 -24.26 -7.89 8.52
C ALA A 211 -23.67 -9.31 8.38
N TYR A 212 -22.56 -9.59 9.05
CA TYR A 212 -21.94 -10.93 9.07
C TYR A 212 -22.80 -12.00 9.76
N ASP A 213 -23.73 -11.57 10.61
CA ASP A 213 -24.56 -12.46 11.42
C ASP A 213 -25.84 -12.90 10.70
N ILE A 214 -26.16 -12.29 9.54
CA ILE A 214 -27.36 -12.61 8.75
C ILE A 214 -27.27 -14.00 8.11
N GLU A 215 -26.16 -14.30 7.45
CA GLU A 215 -25.88 -15.64 6.89
C GLU A 215 -25.12 -16.56 7.86
N GLY A 216 -24.72 -16.01 9.01
CA GLY A 216 -23.90 -16.68 10.02
C GLY A 216 -22.41 -16.62 9.70
N ARG A 217 -21.61 -16.43 10.76
CA ARG A 217 -20.15 -16.37 10.67
C ARG A 217 -19.54 -17.74 10.40
N LEU A 218 -18.47 -17.77 9.61
CA LEU A 218 -17.72 -19.01 9.35
C LEU A 218 -17.07 -19.53 10.64
N PHE A 219 -16.88 -20.84 10.71
CA PHE A 219 -16.21 -21.54 11.83
C PHE A 219 -16.88 -21.40 13.21
N GLY A 220 -18.08 -20.82 13.30
CA GLY A 220 -18.80 -20.66 14.56
C GLY A 220 -18.12 -19.70 15.54
N ILE A 221 -17.27 -18.79 15.05
CA ILE A 221 -16.59 -17.80 15.89
C ILE A 221 -17.61 -16.82 16.49
N ALA A 222 -17.41 -16.45 17.75
CA ALA A 222 -18.25 -15.45 18.41
C ALA A 222 -18.08 -14.08 17.71
N PRO A 223 -19.18 -13.33 17.47
CA PRO A 223 -19.12 -12.05 16.75
C PRO A 223 -18.15 -11.03 17.35
N LEU A 224 -18.11 -10.93 18.68
CA LEU A 224 -17.22 -10.01 19.36
C LEU A 224 -15.74 -10.40 19.16
N THR A 225 -15.42 -11.69 19.22
CA THR A 225 -14.06 -12.23 18.99
C THR A 225 -13.58 -11.96 17.56
N ASP A 226 -14.44 -12.18 16.56
CA ASP A 226 -14.12 -11.89 15.16
C ASP A 226 -13.84 -10.39 14.93
N GLU A 227 -14.68 -9.53 15.51
CA GLU A 227 -14.48 -8.08 15.41
C GLU A 227 -13.21 -7.60 16.12
N THR A 228 -12.91 -8.15 17.30
CA THR A 228 -11.66 -7.88 18.02
C THR A 228 -10.43 -8.33 17.20
N ALA A 229 -10.48 -9.51 16.59
CA ALA A 229 -9.40 -10.01 15.74
C ALA A 229 -9.18 -9.12 14.51
N GLY A 230 -10.26 -8.71 13.82
CA GLY A 230 -10.17 -7.77 12.70
C GLY A 230 -9.66 -6.39 13.14
N GLY A 231 -10.02 -5.94 14.35
CA GLY A 231 -9.47 -4.72 14.96
C GLY A 231 -7.95 -4.76 15.13
N PHE A 232 -7.38 -5.92 15.48
CA PHE A 232 -5.92 -6.08 15.49
C PHE A 232 -5.29 -5.98 14.10
N ILE A 233 -5.95 -6.49 13.05
CA ILE A 233 -5.47 -6.33 11.66
C ILE A 233 -5.45 -4.86 11.24
N LEU A 234 -6.49 -4.11 11.59
CA LEU A 234 -6.59 -2.66 11.37
C LEU A 234 -5.48 -1.88 12.08
N TRP A 235 -5.05 -2.34 13.25
CA TRP A 235 -4.04 -1.67 14.04
C TRP A 235 -2.63 -2.07 13.62
N VAL A 236 -2.27 -3.34 13.81
CA VAL A 236 -0.88 -3.80 13.95
C VAL A 236 -0.25 -4.04 12.56
N PRO A 237 -0.75 -4.97 11.71
CA PRO A 237 -0.26 -5.12 10.34
C PRO A 237 -0.34 -3.83 9.51
N ALA A 238 -1.42 -3.06 9.62
CA ALA A 238 -1.56 -1.82 8.87
C ALA A 238 -0.48 -0.79 9.23
N SER A 239 -0.19 -0.62 10.53
CA SER A 239 0.89 0.26 11.00
C SER A 239 2.27 -0.25 10.59
N MET A 240 2.48 -1.57 10.60
CA MET A 240 3.73 -2.19 10.14
C MET A 240 4.04 -1.80 8.69
N MET A 241 3.06 -1.84 7.79
CA MET A 241 3.25 -1.46 6.38
C MET A 241 3.68 0.01 6.22
N LEU A 242 3.12 0.91 7.04
CA LEU A 242 3.49 2.33 7.03
C LEU A 242 4.90 2.54 7.59
N ILE A 243 5.32 1.78 8.61
CA ILE A 243 6.69 1.85 9.15
C ILE A 243 7.71 1.36 8.12
N ILE A 244 7.43 0.25 7.42
CA ILE A 244 8.27 -0.21 6.30
C ILE A 244 8.38 0.89 5.25
N THR A 245 7.28 1.59 4.96
CA THR A 245 7.26 2.71 4.02
C THR A 245 8.13 3.88 4.50
N ILE A 246 8.08 4.25 5.79
CA ILE A 246 8.95 5.28 6.38
C ILE A 246 10.42 4.90 6.20
N ILE A 247 10.79 3.65 6.48
CA ILE A 247 12.16 3.16 6.33
C ILE A 247 12.63 3.32 4.87
N ILE A 248 11.78 2.94 3.90
CA ILE A 248 12.09 3.10 2.47
C ILE A 248 12.27 4.58 2.11
N VAL A 249 11.38 5.47 2.57
CA VAL A 249 11.47 6.91 2.29
C VAL A 249 12.74 7.53 2.88
N VAL A 250 13.09 7.17 4.11
CA VAL A 250 14.33 7.63 4.78
C VAL A 250 15.57 7.11 4.04
N TYR A 251 15.55 5.86 3.59
CA TYR A 251 16.63 5.28 2.80
C TYR A 251 16.81 6.02 1.45
N ASP A 252 15.71 6.24 0.72
CA ASP A 252 15.71 6.98 -0.55
C ASP A 252 16.18 8.43 -0.36
N TRP A 253 15.78 9.09 0.74
CA TRP A 253 16.26 10.42 1.09
C TRP A 253 17.77 10.44 1.32
N ASN A 254 18.30 9.54 2.15
CA ASN A 254 19.74 9.46 2.42
C ASN A 254 20.56 9.22 1.14
N LEU A 255 20.14 8.27 0.28
CA LEU A 255 20.81 8.03 -1.00
C LEU A 255 20.83 9.27 -1.91
N THR A 256 19.77 10.06 -1.87
CA THR A 256 19.66 11.25 -2.72
C THR A 256 20.52 12.39 -2.19
N GLU A 257 20.57 12.59 -0.87
CA GLU A 257 21.44 13.58 -0.24
C GLU A 257 22.93 13.27 -0.49
N ARG A 258 23.33 11.99 -0.43
CA ARG A 258 24.70 11.57 -0.79
C ARG A 258 25.06 11.96 -2.22
N LYS A 259 24.18 11.71 -3.19
CA LYS A 259 24.40 12.08 -4.60
C LYS A 259 24.51 13.60 -4.76
N ARG A 260 23.74 14.37 -3.99
CA ARG A 260 23.81 15.84 -3.99
C ARG A 260 25.14 16.34 -3.45
N LEU A 261 25.57 15.81 -2.31
CA LEU A 261 26.86 16.16 -1.69
C LEU A 261 28.04 15.82 -2.63
N HIS A 262 28.03 14.65 -3.27
CA HIS A 262 29.07 14.28 -4.23
C HIS A 262 29.11 15.17 -5.48
N ARG A 263 27.95 15.66 -5.95
CA ARG A 263 27.89 16.64 -7.07
C ARG A 263 28.35 18.03 -6.65
N GLY A 264 28.10 18.44 -5.40
CA GLY A 264 28.52 19.73 -4.86
C GLY A 264 30.03 19.85 -4.62
N HIS A 265 30.72 18.75 -4.33
CA HIS A 265 32.17 18.72 -4.07
C HIS A 265 33.04 18.58 -5.33
N GLY A 266 32.46 18.60 -6.54
CA GLY A 266 33.23 18.58 -7.80
C GLY A 266 34.10 19.82 -8.04
N ILE A 267 33.98 20.85 -7.19
CA ILE A 267 34.78 22.08 -7.22
C ILE A 267 35.25 22.37 -5.78
N ALA A 268 36.41 21.84 -5.40
CA ALA A 268 37.18 22.14 -4.18
C ALA A 268 36.47 21.96 -2.82
N GLY A 269 36.75 20.85 -2.13
CA GLY A 269 36.52 20.69 -0.69
C GLY A 269 37.44 19.62 -0.09
N PRO A 270 37.83 19.72 1.19
CA PRO A 270 38.85 18.86 1.80
C PRO A 270 38.41 17.38 1.82
N ASP A 271 39.39 16.49 1.70
CA ASP A 271 39.22 15.06 1.54
C ASP A 271 38.80 14.38 2.86
N TRP A 272 37.49 14.20 3.07
CA TRP A 272 36.91 13.57 4.27
C TRP A 272 37.08 12.04 4.29
N THR A 273 38.25 11.51 3.91
CA THR A 273 38.52 10.07 3.85
C THR A 273 38.74 9.41 5.22
N THR A 274 38.66 10.15 6.33
CA THR A 274 38.97 9.66 7.68
C THR A 274 37.76 9.66 8.61
N THR A 275 36.74 8.89 8.23
CA THR A 275 35.89 8.02 9.06
C THR A 275 34.77 7.54 8.12
N ARG A 276 34.29 6.30 8.25
CA ARG A 276 33.14 5.79 7.49
C ARG A 276 31.91 5.75 8.42
N PRO A 277 31.17 6.86 8.65
CA PRO A 277 29.93 6.83 9.43
C PRO A 277 28.80 6.10 8.67
N ASP A 278 28.98 5.92 7.36
CA ASP A 278 28.04 5.44 6.37
C ASP A 278 27.72 3.94 6.47
N GLN A 279 28.68 3.11 6.89
CA GLN A 279 28.39 1.69 7.20
C GLN A 279 27.63 1.55 8.53
N ALA A 280 27.94 2.37 9.54
CA ALA A 280 27.26 2.33 10.83
C ALA A 280 25.79 2.77 10.72
N ASN A 281 25.50 3.86 9.98
CA ASN A 281 24.14 4.37 9.82
C ASN A 281 23.23 3.43 9.00
N ASN A 282 23.77 2.79 7.95
CA ASN A 282 23.01 1.79 7.19
C ASN A 282 22.70 0.53 8.02
N ARG A 283 23.64 0.09 8.86
CA ARG A 283 23.42 -1.04 9.78
C ARG A 283 22.41 -0.68 10.86
N LEU A 284 22.46 0.54 11.40
CA LEU A 284 21.50 1.01 12.41
C LEU A 284 20.06 1.02 11.85
N GLY A 285 19.85 1.55 10.64
CA GLY A 285 18.53 1.53 9.99
C GLY A 285 18.04 0.12 9.70
N GLN A 286 18.91 -0.79 9.28
CA GLN A 286 18.58 -2.21 9.07
C GLN A 286 18.21 -2.90 10.39
N LEU A 287 18.98 -2.67 11.45
CA LEU A 287 18.72 -3.23 12.79
C LEU A 287 17.41 -2.70 13.38
N LEU A 288 17.10 -1.42 13.21
CA LEU A 288 15.83 -0.82 13.60
C LEU A 288 14.65 -1.37 12.77
N GLY A 289 14.85 -1.60 11.47
CA GLY A 289 13.85 -2.23 10.63
C GLY A 289 13.57 -3.69 11.01
N LEU A 290 14.64 -4.46 11.27
CA LEU A 290 14.53 -5.85 11.74
C LEU A 290 13.88 -5.93 13.13
N SER A 291 14.24 -5.04 14.06
CA SER A 291 13.64 -5.02 15.40
C SER A 291 12.18 -4.60 15.37
N ALA A 292 11.79 -3.66 14.51
CA ALA A 292 10.39 -3.31 14.30
C ALA A 292 9.60 -4.50 13.74
N LEU A 293 10.13 -5.19 12.72
CA LEU A 293 9.49 -6.37 12.13
C LEU A 293 9.34 -7.52 13.13
N THR A 294 10.36 -7.79 13.94
CA THR A 294 10.26 -8.84 14.98
C THR A 294 9.27 -8.44 16.06
N MET A 295 9.24 -7.17 16.48
CA MET A 295 8.25 -6.66 17.44
C MET A 295 6.81 -6.84 16.90
N PHE A 296 6.55 -6.46 15.64
CA PHE A 296 5.24 -6.67 15.02
C PHE A 296 4.89 -8.14 14.88
N GLY A 297 5.85 -8.99 14.52
CA GLY A 297 5.64 -10.44 14.45
C GLY A 297 5.25 -11.03 15.81
N LEU A 298 5.89 -10.59 16.90
CA LEU A 298 5.53 -10.99 18.26
C LEU A 298 4.13 -10.50 18.64
N ILE A 299 3.80 -9.25 18.37
CA ILE A 299 2.46 -8.70 18.67
C ILE A 299 1.36 -9.45 17.89
N ILE A 300 1.59 -9.72 16.60
CA ILE A 300 0.66 -10.51 15.78
C ILE A 300 0.52 -11.93 16.35
N GLY A 301 1.64 -12.57 16.72
CA GLY A 301 1.63 -13.88 17.36
C GLY A 301 0.82 -13.91 18.67
N THR A 302 1.01 -12.90 19.52
CA THR A 302 0.24 -12.75 20.76
C THR A 302 -1.24 -12.49 20.49
N ALA A 303 -1.59 -11.65 19.52
CA ALA A 303 -2.98 -11.39 19.14
C ALA A 303 -3.68 -12.66 18.64
N VAL A 304 -2.99 -13.45 17.79
CA VAL A 304 -3.49 -14.76 17.34
C VAL A 304 -3.66 -15.71 18.53
N PHE A 305 -2.69 -15.77 19.44
CA PHE A 305 -2.77 -16.61 20.64
C PHE A 305 -3.94 -16.24 21.55
N VAL A 306 -4.17 -14.95 21.78
CA VAL A 306 -5.32 -14.46 22.58
C VAL A 306 -6.64 -14.83 21.92
N VAL A 307 -6.76 -14.68 20.60
CA VAL A 307 -7.96 -15.07 19.85
C VAL A 307 -8.19 -16.58 19.84
N LEU A 308 -7.14 -17.39 19.89
CA LEU A 308 -7.25 -18.85 19.92
C LEU A 308 -7.62 -19.40 21.31
N LEU A 309 -7.40 -18.65 22.38
CA LEU A 309 -7.66 -19.08 23.76
C LEU A 309 -8.92 -18.49 24.40
N GLY A 310 -9.48 -17.42 23.82
CA GLY A 310 -10.72 -16.78 24.27
C GLY A 310 -11.93 -17.24 23.48
#